data_AF-A0A7S1P8H3-F1
#
_entry.id   AF-A0A7S1P8H3-F1
#
_cell.length_a   1.000
_cell.length_b   1.000
_cell.length_c   1.000
_cell.angle_alpha   90.00
_cell.angle_beta   90.00
_cell.angle_gamma   90.00
#
_symmetry.space_group_name_H-M   'P 1'
#
loop_
_entity.id
_entity.type
_entity.pdbx_description
1 polymer ?
#
loop_
_entity_poly.entity_id
_entity_poly.type
_entity_poly.pdbx_seq_one_letter_code
_entity_poly.pdbx_strand_id
1 'polypeptide(L)'
;FNLIHWWYHPDSYDVWVQGSADDEIETPIRPPDGIWKVGMTFITHLETFNEWMNEADYEIIEAHLPPPLLAHLGQASGKRPQPVQTRQKRQKASHAHEGEPPTPSEAPS
;
A
#
# COMPACT_ATOMS: atom_id res chain seq x y z
N PHE A 1 14.64 -3.06 -23.99
CA PHE A 1 13.26 -3.58 -24.06
C PHE A 1 12.42 -2.67 -23.21
N ASN A 2 11.24 -2.28 -23.70
CA ASN A 2 10.27 -1.45 -22.97
C ASN A 2 9.09 -2.34 -22.57
N LEU A 3 8.47 -2.03 -21.44
CA LEU A 3 7.21 -2.64 -21.04
C LEU A 3 6.08 -1.74 -21.53
N ILE A 4 5.12 -2.31 -22.25
CA ILE A 4 3.88 -1.61 -22.61
C ILE A 4 2.81 -2.02 -21.61
N HIS A 5 2.32 -1.03 -20.86
CA HIS A 5 1.16 -1.18 -20.01
C HIS A 5 -0.14 -0.88 -20.78
N TRP A 6 -1.13 -1.74 -20.62
CA TRP A 6 -2.45 -1.54 -21.22
C TRP A 6 -3.39 -0.90 -20.19
N TRP A 7 -3.75 0.37 -20.43
CA TRP A 7 -4.67 1.09 -19.55
C TRP A 7 -5.96 0.30 -19.26
N TYR A 8 -6.34 0.25 -18.00
CA TYR A 8 -7.49 -0.47 -17.48
C TYR A 8 -7.41 -2.00 -17.57
N HIS A 9 -6.24 -2.55 -17.87
CA HIS A 9 -5.95 -3.97 -17.81
C HIS A 9 -4.91 -4.27 -16.71
N PRO A 10 -4.89 -5.50 -16.18
CA PRO A 10 -3.90 -5.89 -15.20
C PRO A 10 -2.50 -6.01 -15.83
N ASP A 11 -1.45 -5.85 -15.03
CA ASP A 11 -0.05 -5.95 -15.46
C ASP A 11 0.29 -7.32 -16.07
N SER A 12 -0.49 -8.37 -15.78
CA SER A 12 -0.34 -9.68 -16.44
C SER A 12 -0.57 -9.65 -17.96
N TYR A 13 -1.18 -8.59 -18.49
CA TYR A 13 -1.40 -8.36 -19.92
C TYR A 13 -0.28 -7.55 -20.57
N ASP A 14 0.66 -7.04 -19.78
CA ASP A 14 1.74 -6.20 -20.28
C ASP A 14 2.69 -7.00 -21.16
N VAL A 15 3.23 -6.33 -22.17
CA VAL A 15 4.11 -6.95 -23.15
C VAL A 15 5.46 -6.27 -23.19
N TRP A 16 6.51 -7.08 -23.16
CA TRP A 16 7.87 -6.62 -23.42
C TRP A 16 8.07 -6.45 -24.92
N VAL A 17 8.36 -5.23 -25.35
CA VAL A 17 8.72 -4.92 -26.74
C VAL A 17 10.17 -4.50 -26.84
N GLN A 18 10.76 -4.71 -28.01
CA GLN A 18 12.11 -4.29 -28.29
C GLN A 18 12.13 -2.77 -28.49
N GLY A 19 12.50 -2.05 -27.44
CA GLY A 19 12.66 -0.60 -27.44
C GLY A 19 13.85 -0.11 -28.25
N SER A 20 13.75 1.11 -28.75
CA SER A 20 14.86 1.92 -29.24
C SER A 20 15.64 2.52 -28.06
N ALA A 21 16.87 2.98 -28.30
CA ALA A 21 17.71 3.57 -27.25
C ALA A 21 17.18 4.93 -26.73
N ASP A 22 16.26 5.55 -27.47
CA ASP A 22 15.66 6.85 -27.15
C ASP A 22 14.30 6.74 -26.44
N ASP A 23 13.80 5.53 -26.22
CA ASP A 23 12.52 5.35 -25.52
C ASP A 23 12.72 5.58 -24.02
N GLU A 24 12.08 6.62 -23.48
CA GLU A 24 12.05 6.87 -22.05
C GLU A 24 11.27 5.78 -21.32
N ILE A 25 11.88 5.20 -20.29
CA ILE A 25 11.20 4.26 -19.41
C ILE A 25 10.23 5.05 -18.55
N GLU A 26 8.94 4.73 -18.64
CA GLU A 26 7.92 5.37 -17.81
C GLU A 26 8.20 5.08 -16.33
N THR A 27 8.37 6.16 -15.56
CA THR A 27 8.64 6.06 -14.13
C THR A 27 7.36 5.77 -13.37
N PRO A 28 7.37 4.87 -12.37
CA PRO A 28 6.18 4.60 -11.56
C PRO A 28 5.62 5.87 -10.93
N ILE A 29 4.35 6.17 -11.24
CA ILE A 29 3.65 7.33 -10.71
C ILE A 29 3.32 7.07 -9.22
N ARG A 30 3.46 8.09 -8.38
CA ARG A 30 3.06 8.03 -6.97
C ARG A 30 1.93 9.01 -6.71
N PRO A 31 0.93 8.65 -5.88
CA PRO A 31 -0.15 9.56 -5.55
C PRO A 31 0.37 10.69 -4.66
N PRO A 32 -0.09 11.94 -4.82
CA PRO A 32 0.41 13.10 -4.07
C PRO A 32 0.33 12.93 -2.55
N ASP A 33 -0.74 12.30 -2.06
CA ASP A 33 -1.02 12.11 -0.63
C ASP A 33 -0.52 10.74 -0.10
N GLY A 34 0.19 9.96 -0.93
CA GLY A 34 0.64 8.61 -0.61
C GLY A 34 -0.47 7.55 -0.55
N ILE A 35 -1.72 7.93 -0.81
CA ILE A 35 -2.88 7.04 -0.88
C ILE A 35 -3.59 7.31 -2.21
N TRP A 36 -3.84 6.26 -2.99
CA TRP A 36 -4.61 6.36 -4.21
C TRP A 36 -6.11 6.55 -3.91
N LYS A 37 -6.70 7.57 -4.53
CA LYS A 37 -8.16 7.74 -4.58
C LYS A 37 -8.61 7.24 -5.95
N VAL A 38 -9.26 6.08 -6.01
CA VAL A 38 -9.64 5.43 -7.27
C VAL A 38 -11.15 5.40 -7.48
N GLY A 39 -11.57 5.40 -8.76
CA GLY A 39 -12.96 5.30 -9.16
C GLY A 39 -13.57 3.92 -8.94
N MET A 40 -14.91 3.83 -8.93
CA MET A 40 -15.66 2.57 -8.74
C MET A 40 -15.35 1.53 -9.83
N THR A 41 -14.93 1.97 -11.02
CA THR A 41 -14.48 1.10 -12.12
C THR A 41 -13.32 0.20 -11.70
N PHE A 42 -12.46 0.62 -10.76
CA PHE A 42 -11.40 -0.22 -10.20
C PHE A 42 -11.95 -1.51 -9.60
N ILE A 43 -13.00 -1.41 -8.78
CA ILE A 43 -13.63 -2.57 -8.13
C ILE A 43 -14.35 -3.45 -9.16
N THR A 44 -14.98 -2.83 -10.16
CA THR A 44 -15.69 -3.55 -11.23
C THR A 44 -14.70 -4.38 -12.07
N HIS A 45 -13.53 -3.81 -12.38
CA HIS A 45 -12.48 -4.52 -13.12
C HIS A 45 -11.74 -5.54 -12.26
N LEU A 46 -11.53 -5.26 -10.96
CA LEU A 46 -11.01 -6.25 -10.00
C LEU A 46 -11.89 -7.51 -9.97
N GLU A 47 -13.22 -7.37 -9.96
CA GLU A 47 -14.14 -8.50 -10.03
C GLU A 47 -14.04 -9.25 -11.38
N THR A 48 -13.89 -8.51 -12.47
CA THR A 48 -13.83 -9.07 -13.83
C THR A 48 -12.55 -9.86 -14.10
N PHE A 49 -11.40 -9.28 -13.75
CA PHE A 49 -10.09 -9.86 -14.00
C PHE A 49 -9.61 -10.76 -12.85
N ASN A 50 -10.21 -10.63 -11.66
CA ASN A 50 -9.76 -11.29 -10.44
C ASN A 50 -8.26 -11.09 -10.16
N GLU A 51 -7.77 -9.90 -10.49
CA GLU A 51 -6.39 -9.46 -10.35
C GLU A 51 -6.37 -8.03 -9.83
N TRP A 52 -5.37 -7.71 -9.00
CA TRP A 52 -5.17 -6.35 -8.54
C TRP A 52 -4.78 -5.45 -9.71
N MET A 53 -5.51 -4.35 -9.90
CA MET A 53 -5.27 -3.41 -11.01
C MET A 53 -4.24 -2.34 -10.62
N ASN A 54 -3.64 -1.68 -11.59
CA ASN A 54 -2.82 -0.50 -11.35
C ASN A 54 -3.70 0.68 -10.90
N GLU A 55 -3.46 1.22 -9.70
CA GLU A 55 -4.30 2.28 -9.16
C GLU A 55 -4.19 3.61 -9.92
N ALA A 56 -3.05 3.87 -10.56
CA ALA A 56 -2.82 5.09 -11.35
C ALA A 56 -3.83 5.23 -12.49
N ASP A 57 -4.26 4.10 -13.06
CA ASP A 57 -5.21 4.06 -14.17
C ASP A 57 -6.59 4.60 -13.79
N TYR A 58 -6.95 4.45 -12.52
CA TYR A 58 -8.27 4.73 -11.99
C TYR A 58 -8.29 5.96 -11.10
N GLU A 59 -7.21 6.76 -11.08
CA GLU A 59 -7.10 7.93 -10.23
C GLU A 59 -8.29 8.88 -10.44
N ILE A 60 -8.92 9.24 -9.33
CA ILE A 60 -9.92 10.29 -9.29
C ILE A 60 -9.20 11.63 -9.31
N ILE A 61 -9.21 12.26 -10.48
CA ILE A 61 -8.74 13.64 -10.62
C ILE A 61 -9.85 14.56 -10.12
N GLU A 62 -9.66 15.09 -8.90
CA GLU A 62 -10.64 15.95 -8.22
C GLU A 62 -11.10 17.13 -9.10
N ALA A 63 -10.20 17.71 -9.89
CA ALA A 63 -10.53 18.80 -10.81
C ALA A 63 -11.58 18.45 -11.89
N HIS A 64 -11.83 17.15 -12.15
CA HIS A 64 -12.81 16.68 -13.12
C HIS A 64 -14.14 16.27 -12.48
N LEU A 65 -14.23 16.32 -11.16
CA LEU A 65 -15.42 15.90 -10.43
C LEU A 65 -16.44 17.03 -10.26
N PRO A 66 -17.75 16.72 -10.27
CA PRO A 66 -18.77 17.70 -9.94
C PRO A 66 -18.72 18.05 -8.43
N PRO A 67 -19.17 19.26 -8.04
CA PRO A 67 -19.08 19.74 -6.65
C PRO A 67 -19.64 18.79 -5.57
N PRO A 68 -20.78 18.09 -5.78
CA PRO A 68 -21.29 17.14 -4.78
C PRO A 68 -20.34 15.97 -4.50
N LEU A 69 -19.67 15.47 -5.54
CA LEU A 69 -18.75 14.34 -5.39
C LEU A 69 -17.44 14.78 -4.72
N LEU A 70 -16.95 15.98 -5.06
CA LEU A 70 -15.82 16.62 -4.38
C LEU A 70 -16.05 16.77 -2.87
N ALA A 71 -17.23 17.27 -2.48
CA ALA A 71 -17.57 17.45 -1.08
C ALA A 71 -17.60 16.11 -0.31
N HIS A 72 -18.02 15.02 -0.97
CA HIS A 72 -18.03 13.69 -0.38
C HIS A 72 -16.60 13.15 -0.20
N LEU A 73 -15.73 13.33 -1.19
CA LEU A 73 -14.35 12.87 -1.16
C LEU A 73 -13.52 13.60 -0.08
N GLY A 74 -13.72 14.91 0.08
CA GLY A 74 -13.05 15.72 1.11
C GLY A 74 -13.36 15.28 2.54
N GLN A 75 -14.55 14.73 2.79
CA GLN A 75 -14.93 14.21 4.12
C GLN A 75 -14.25 12.87 4.45
N ALA A 76 -13.97 12.04 3.45
CA ALA A 76 -13.32 10.74 3.61
C ALA A 76 -11.83 10.87 3.97
N SER A 77 -11.16 11.95 3.54
CA SER A 77 -9.72 12.17 3.77
C SER A 77 -9.37 12.53 5.23
N GLY A 78 -10.35 12.84 6.08
CA GLY A 78 -10.13 13.48 7.39
C GLY A 78 -9.88 12.58 8.59
N LYS A 79 -9.94 11.24 8.48
CA LYS A 79 -9.79 10.35 9.64
C LYS A 79 -8.95 9.12 9.32
N ARG A 80 -7.65 9.22 9.59
CA ARG A 80 -6.78 8.05 9.72
C ARG A 80 -7.28 7.22 10.91
N PRO A 81 -7.74 5.96 10.75
CA PRO A 81 -8.01 5.12 11.91
C PRO A 81 -6.68 4.91 12.63
N GLN A 82 -6.58 5.43 13.86
CA GLN A 82 -5.42 5.17 14.71
C GLN A 82 -5.38 3.68 15.02
N PRO A 83 -4.20 3.03 14.98
CA PRO A 83 -4.08 1.64 15.39
C PRO A 83 -4.59 1.53 16.83
N VAL A 84 -5.62 0.71 17.02
CA VAL A 84 -6.20 0.44 18.33
C VAL A 84 -5.11 -0.22 19.17
N GLN A 85 -4.51 0.54 20.09
CA GLN A 85 -3.60 -0.04 21.07
C GLN A 85 -4.42 -0.98 21.95
N THR A 86 -4.31 -2.28 21.69
CA THR A 86 -4.81 -3.32 22.59
C THR A 86 -4.20 -3.07 23.96
N ARG A 87 -5.05 -2.68 24.90
CA ARG A 87 -4.76 -2.42 26.30
C ARG A 87 -4.14 -3.67 26.94
N GLN A 88 -2.82 -3.79 26.89
CA GLN A 88 -2.08 -4.76 27.70
C GLN A 88 -2.29 -4.39 29.17
N LYS A 89 -3.01 -5.27 29.85
CA LYS A 89 -3.45 -5.14 31.24
C LYS A 89 -2.22 -5.08 32.16
N ARG A 90 -2.07 -3.96 32.87
CA ARG A 90 -1.14 -3.73 33.98
C ARG A 90 -0.97 -4.99 34.85
N GLN A 91 0.28 -5.40 35.07
CA GLN A 91 0.70 -5.95 36.36
C GLN A 91 1.82 -5.07 36.93
N LYS A 92 1.67 -4.77 38.22
CA LYS A 92 2.41 -3.76 38.99
C LYS A 92 3.82 -4.24 39.38
N ALA A 93 4.69 -3.24 39.60
CA ALA A 93 5.99 -3.24 40.27
C ALA A 93 6.08 -4.20 41.49
N SER A 94 7.24 -4.70 41.94
CA SER A 94 8.44 -3.93 42.32
C SER A 94 9.59 -4.84 42.84
N HIS A 95 10.82 -4.32 42.77
CA HIS A 95 12.00 -4.57 43.62
C HIS A 95 13.07 -5.60 43.18
N ALA A 96 14.10 -5.05 42.54
CA ALA A 96 15.52 -5.04 42.93
C ALA A 96 16.29 -6.31 43.35
N HIS A 97 17.55 -6.29 42.92
CA HIS A 97 18.78 -6.91 43.45
C HIS A 97 19.36 -8.16 42.77
N GLU A 98 20.49 -7.90 42.08
CA GLU A 98 21.77 -8.65 42.12
C GLU A 98 21.89 -10.08 41.56
N GLY A 99 22.94 -10.26 40.74
CA GLY A 99 23.61 -11.55 40.54
C GLY A 99 23.87 -11.90 39.07
N GLU A 100 25.15 -11.97 38.70
CA GLU A 100 25.69 -12.48 37.43
C GLU A 100 25.21 -13.90 37.01
N PRO A 101 25.40 -14.30 35.74
CA PRO A 101 24.78 -15.50 35.16
C PRO A 101 25.60 -16.77 35.50
N PRO A 102 24.97 -17.93 35.77
CA PRO A 102 25.70 -19.19 35.78
C PRO A 102 25.73 -19.80 34.36
N THR A 103 26.94 -19.91 33.83
CA THR A 103 27.32 -20.80 32.72
C THR A 103 27.15 -22.27 33.11
N PRO A 104 26.62 -23.16 32.27
CA PRO A 104 26.77 -24.60 32.46
C PRO A 104 28.04 -25.07 31.76
N SER A 105 29.05 -25.40 32.57
CA SER A 105 30.25 -26.14 32.18
C SER A 105 29.94 -27.63 32.00
N GLU A 106 30.74 -28.25 31.14
CA GLU A 106 30.78 -29.63 30.64
C GLU A 106 30.65 -30.77 31.68
N ALA A 107 30.22 -31.95 31.17
CA ALA A 107 29.92 -33.24 31.82
C ALA A 107 31.13 -33.88 32.57
N PRO A 108 31.00 -34.97 33.39
CA PRO A 108 30.71 -36.33 32.87
C PRO A 108 30.02 -37.33 33.85
N SER A 109 29.49 -38.45 33.31
CA SER A 109 29.58 -39.83 33.85
C SER A 109 29.02 -40.84 32.85
#